data_AF-A0AA88LGS3-F1
#
_entry.id   AF-A0AA88LGS3-F1
#
_cell.length_a   1.000
_cell.length_b   1.000
_cell.length_c   1.000
_cell.angle_alpha   90.00
_cell.angle_beta   90.00
_cell.angle_gamma   90.00
#
_symmetry.space_group_name_H-M   'P 1'
#
loop_
_entity.id
_entity.type
_entity.pdbx_description
1 polymer ?
#
loop_
_entity_poly.entity_id
_entity_poly.type
_entity_poly.pdbx_seq_one_letter_code
_entity_poly.pdbx_strand_id
1 'polypeptide(L)'
;MAKAGVSLDERGGGSGLDNPNSQSQHLYNPTLPLSRRPGEMPGSIFAEMMTRFQQLQTPGSPNVTLPQTNDPHRKRPNQVSNPAASQAQNNERHSPPPPYSPPRRYTLSGPSECSPSLPPCPIHLKGLEFFCRTDNTCVCSICVETAEHRGHNILPAKREWLIKKSQLGIAEVELKDIICERERKVEEIRSSLQQIQAAAERETDGVVCVFSKLILAAECCQAEVLEVIEMSRRAAEHRAQSLLRELEEEITELQKRSAALNQLAVSEDYIFFLKTFPTLSPPPQAKDWSSVS
;
A
#
# COMPACT_ATOMS: atom_id res chain seq x y z
N MET A 1 -54.70 -0.66 15.12
CA MET A 1 -55.24 0.20 14.04
C MET A 1 -54.37 -0.03 12.81
N ALA A 2 -54.53 -1.09 12.02
CA ALA A 2 -55.62 -1.50 11.12
C ALA A 2 -55.88 -0.52 9.96
N LYS A 3 -55.33 -0.83 8.77
CA LYS A 3 -55.96 -0.93 7.42
C LYS A 3 -54.87 -0.89 6.33
N ALA A 4 -54.66 -2.01 5.61
CA ALA A 4 -55.25 -2.37 4.30
C ALA A 4 -54.54 -1.62 3.14
N GLY A 5 -53.93 -2.23 2.12
CA GLY A 5 -54.16 -3.52 1.48
C GLY A 5 -55.01 -3.31 0.23
N VAL A 6 -54.39 -3.21 -0.96
CA VAL A 6 -55.03 -3.48 -2.26
C VAL A 6 -54.00 -4.10 -3.20
N SER A 7 -54.28 -5.34 -3.57
CA SER A 7 -53.69 -6.10 -4.68
C SER A 7 -54.77 -6.20 -5.75
N LEU A 8 -54.40 -6.03 -7.03
CA LEU A 8 -55.25 -6.39 -8.17
C LEU A 8 -54.35 -7.03 -9.24
N ASP A 9 -54.57 -8.33 -9.42
CA ASP A 9 -54.14 -9.12 -10.56
C ASP A 9 -55.03 -8.86 -11.78
N GLU A 10 -54.48 -9.12 -12.97
CA GLU A 10 -55.07 -9.77 -14.18
C GLU A 10 -54.35 -9.24 -15.43
N ARG A 11 -54.14 -9.92 -16.56
CA ARG A 11 -54.05 -11.32 -17.03
C ARG A 11 -53.84 -11.19 -18.56
N GLY A 12 -53.04 -12.07 -19.16
CA GLY A 12 -53.03 -12.33 -20.62
C GLY A 12 -51.98 -11.54 -21.40
N GLY A 13 -51.31 -12.04 -22.43
CA GLY A 13 -51.42 -13.27 -23.22
C GLY A 13 -50.41 -13.11 -24.37
N GLY A 14 -49.69 -14.17 -24.71
CA GLY A 14 -48.46 -14.07 -25.49
C GLY A 14 -48.62 -13.88 -26.99
N SER A 15 -47.48 -13.69 -27.65
CA SER A 15 -47.21 -14.17 -29.00
C SER A 15 -45.71 -14.05 -29.26
N GLY A 16 -45.04 -15.19 -29.39
CA GLY A 16 -43.68 -15.25 -29.91
C GLY A 16 -43.67 -14.87 -31.39
N LEU A 17 -42.66 -14.11 -31.77
CA LEU A 17 -42.13 -14.07 -33.12
C LEU A 17 -40.61 -14.07 -32.98
N ASP A 18 -40.03 -15.20 -33.35
CA ASP A 18 -38.60 -15.39 -33.56
C ASP A 18 -38.10 -14.42 -34.63
N ASN A 19 -36.99 -13.72 -34.35
CA ASN A 19 -36.16 -13.16 -35.42
C ASN A 19 -34.67 -13.40 -35.08
N PRO A 20 -33.93 -14.15 -35.90
CA PRO A 20 -32.60 -14.63 -35.57
C PRO A 20 -31.53 -13.74 -36.21
N ASN A 21 -31.13 -12.63 -35.59
CA ASN A 21 -29.76 -12.10 -35.74
C ASN A 21 -29.45 -10.96 -34.77
N SER A 22 -29.12 -11.28 -33.53
CA SER A 22 -28.42 -10.35 -32.64
C SER A 22 -27.39 -11.14 -31.86
N GLN A 23 -26.32 -11.49 -32.55
CA GLN A 23 -25.07 -11.90 -31.90
C GLN A 23 -24.53 -10.70 -31.12
N SER A 24 -25.01 -10.55 -29.89
CA SER A 24 -24.28 -9.81 -28.86
C SER A 24 -22.93 -10.48 -28.69
N GLN A 25 -21.88 -9.80 -29.18
CA GLN A 25 -20.50 -10.19 -28.96
C GLN A 25 -20.20 -10.02 -27.45
N HIS A 26 -20.43 -11.10 -26.72
CA HIS A 26 -20.22 -11.23 -25.29
C HIS A 26 -18.81 -11.78 -25.03
N LEU A 27 -17.76 -11.02 -25.32
CA LEU A 27 -16.36 -11.35 -25.00
C LEU A 27 -15.64 -9.99 -24.87
N TYR A 28 -15.04 -9.56 -23.75
CA TYR A 28 -14.36 -10.24 -22.66
C TYR A 28 -14.37 -9.20 -21.52
N ASN A 29 -15.08 -9.46 -20.43
CA ASN A 29 -14.93 -8.65 -19.22
C ASN A 29 -14.01 -9.48 -18.32
N PRO A 30 -12.70 -9.16 -18.22
CA PRO A 30 -11.91 -9.74 -17.16
C PRO A 30 -12.43 -9.08 -15.89
N THR A 31 -13.40 -9.74 -15.25
CA THR A 31 -13.67 -9.54 -13.84
C THR A 31 -12.32 -9.66 -13.18
N LEU A 32 -11.73 -8.52 -12.82
CA LEU A 32 -10.64 -8.48 -11.86
C LEU A 32 -11.09 -9.39 -10.72
N PRO A 33 -10.27 -10.39 -10.34
CA PRO A 33 -10.63 -11.25 -9.21
C PRO A 33 -11.07 -10.32 -8.10
N LEU A 34 -12.23 -10.59 -7.49
CA LEU A 34 -12.65 -9.96 -6.25
C LEU A 34 -11.48 -10.10 -5.29
N SER A 35 -10.64 -9.07 -5.27
CA SER A 35 -9.46 -9.01 -4.45
C SER A 35 -9.98 -9.14 -3.04
N ARG A 36 -9.37 -10.02 -2.26
CA ARG A 36 -9.59 -10.13 -0.82
C ARG A 36 -9.78 -8.73 -0.25
N ARG A 37 -10.71 -8.58 0.71
CA ARG A 37 -10.94 -7.29 1.36
C ARG A 37 -9.57 -6.67 1.73
N PRO A 38 -9.27 -5.45 1.24
CA PRO A 38 -8.03 -4.76 1.61
C PRO A 38 -7.92 -4.70 3.14
N GLY A 39 -6.80 -5.12 3.73
CA GLY A 39 -6.62 -5.13 5.18
C GLY A 39 -6.78 -6.46 5.92
N GLU A 40 -7.19 -7.56 5.26
CA GLU A 40 -7.22 -8.87 5.95
C GLU A 40 -5.80 -9.45 6.06
N MET A 41 -5.22 -9.30 7.25
CA MET A 41 -4.03 -10.04 7.68
C MET A 41 -4.20 -11.53 7.34
N PRO A 42 -3.32 -12.11 6.49
CA PRO A 42 -3.38 -13.54 6.21
C PRO A 42 -3.33 -14.33 7.52
N GLY A 43 -4.30 -15.23 7.74
CA GLY A 43 -4.40 -16.01 8.98
C GLY A 43 -3.11 -16.79 9.32
N SER A 44 -2.25 -17.04 8.32
CA SER A 44 -0.92 -17.60 8.50
C SER A 44 0.02 -16.71 9.33
N ILE A 45 -0.03 -15.38 9.18
CA ILE A 45 0.88 -14.46 9.89
C ILE A 45 0.48 -14.32 11.36
N PHE A 46 -0.82 -14.19 11.65
CA PHE A 46 -1.28 -14.14 13.04
C PHE A 46 -1.02 -15.47 13.78
N ALA A 47 -1.33 -16.59 13.13
CA ALA A 47 -1.03 -17.91 13.68
C ALA A 47 0.49 -18.11 13.91
N GLU A 48 1.33 -17.67 12.97
CA GLU A 48 2.78 -17.71 13.12
C GLU A 48 3.27 -16.82 14.27
N MET A 49 2.75 -15.59 14.39
CA MET A 49 3.09 -14.67 15.48
C MET A 49 2.74 -15.26 16.85
N MET A 50 1.54 -15.82 16.99
CA MET A 50 1.11 -16.47 18.24
C MET A 50 1.92 -17.74 18.54
N THR A 51 2.27 -18.52 17.52
CA THR A 51 3.13 -19.70 17.68
C THR A 51 4.51 -19.31 18.20
N ARG A 52 5.13 -18.27 17.63
CA ARG A 52 6.42 -17.75 18.11
C ARG A 52 6.31 -17.22 19.54
N PHE A 53 5.24 -16.51 19.86
CA PHE A 53 5.01 -16.01 21.22
C PHE A 53 4.88 -17.14 22.24
N GLN A 54 4.19 -18.23 21.90
CA GLN A 54 4.07 -19.42 22.75
C GLN A 54 5.41 -20.13 22.94
N GLN A 55 6.27 -20.17 21.91
CA GLN A 55 7.61 -20.76 22.00
C GLN A 55 8.55 -19.95 22.93
N LEU A 56 8.35 -18.64 23.06
CA LEU A 56 9.14 -17.79 23.97
C LEU A 56 8.80 -18.01 25.46
N GLN A 57 7.72 -18.74 25.77
CA GLN A 57 7.29 -18.98 27.15
C GLN A 57 8.05 -20.13 27.86
N THR A 58 9.02 -20.78 27.20
CA THR A 58 9.87 -21.79 27.85
C THR A 58 10.98 -21.10 28.66
N PRO A 59 11.04 -21.26 30.01
CA PRO A 59 12.10 -20.67 30.81
C PRO A 59 13.41 -21.39 30.51
N GLY A 60 14.38 -20.70 29.89
CA GLY A 60 15.75 -21.21 29.73
C GLY A 60 16.38 -21.18 28.33
N SER A 61 15.92 -20.35 27.39
CA SER A 61 16.71 -20.09 26.17
C SER A 61 17.51 -18.78 26.25
N PRO A 62 18.79 -18.77 25.81
CA PRO A 62 19.63 -17.59 25.85
C PRO A 62 19.09 -16.56 24.87
N ASN A 63 18.95 -15.33 25.38
CA ASN A 63 18.80 -14.06 24.68
C ASN A 63 18.74 -14.18 23.14
N VAL A 64 17.53 -14.17 22.58
CA VAL A 64 17.34 -14.04 21.13
C VAL A 64 17.75 -12.62 20.77
N THR A 65 19.01 -12.47 20.36
CA THR A 65 19.51 -11.25 19.73
C THR A 65 18.62 -10.97 18.53
N LEU A 66 17.89 -9.85 18.59
CA LEU A 66 17.14 -9.33 17.46
C LEU A 66 18.09 -9.24 16.26
N PRO A 67 17.73 -9.75 15.06
CA PRO A 67 18.57 -9.55 13.88
C PRO A 67 18.73 -8.04 13.68
N GLN A 68 19.95 -7.55 13.84
CA GLN A 68 20.30 -6.25 13.32
C GLN A 68 20.08 -6.34 11.81
N THR A 69 19.01 -5.73 11.33
CA THR A 69 18.87 -5.44 9.91
C THR A 69 19.96 -4.44 9.56
N ASN A 70 21.12 -4.96 9.19
CA ASN A 70 22.13 -4.22 8.46
C ASN A 70 21.51 -3.92 7.09
N ASP A 71 20.85 -2.78 7.01
CA ASP A 71 20.32 -2.22 5.78
C ASP A 71 21.44 -1.46 5.07
N PRO A 72 21.99 -1.94 3.93
CA PRO A 72 23.06 -1.25 3.21
C PRO A 72 22.57 0.00 2.46
N HIS A 73 21.29 0.35 2.54
CA HIS A 73 20.72 1.48 1.80
C HIS A 73 19.98 2.51 2.66
N ARG A 74 20.57 2.89 3.81
CA ARG A 74 20.23 4.16 4.46
C ARG A 74 21.18 5.28 4.02
N LYS A 75 20.87 5.94 2.89
CA LYS A 75 21.51 7.23 2.58
C LYS A 75 20.99 8.30 3.56
N ARG A 76 21.82 8.65 4.53
CA ARG A 76 21.63 9.79 5.42
C ARG A 76 21.77 11.10 4.61
N PRO A 77 20.95 12.14 4.86
CA PRO A 77 21.04 13.40 4.13
C PRO A 77 22.26 14.17 4.62
N ASN A 78 23.26 14.35 3.75
CA ASN A 78 24.38 15.24 4.02
C ASN A 78 24.03 16.65 3.54
N GLN A 79 24.02 17.56 4.51
CA GLN A 79 24.23 18.98 4.29
C GLN A 79 25.62 19.17 3.67
N VAL A 80 25.69 19.82 2.52
CA VAL A 80 26.91 20.48 2.06
C VAL A 80 26.51 21.85 1.52
N SER A 81 27.17 22.84 2.11
CA SER A 81 27.12 24.26 1.81
C SER A 81 27.51 24.58 0.37
N ASN A 82 26.82 25.58 -0.19
CA ASN A 82 27.13 26.21 -1.48
C ASN A 82 28.56 26.77 -1.52
N PRO A 83 29.12 26.89 -2.75
CA PRO A 83 29.44 28.24 -3.21
C PRO A 83 28.88 28.56 -4.61
N ALA A 84 28.61 29.86 -4.77
CA ALA A 84 28.27 30.61 -5.98
C ALA A 84 29.35 30.46 -7.08
N ALA A 85 29.18 30.75 -8.37
CA ALA A 85 28.13 31.34 -9.20
C ALA A 85 28.44 30.92 -10.65
N SER A 86 27.42 30.79 -11.50
CA SER A 86 27.49 31.19 -12.91
C SER A 86 26.07 31.29 -13.46
N GLN A 87 25.77 32.47 -13.99
CA GLN A 87 24.50 32.88 -14.56
C GLN A 87 24.10 31.99 -15.73
N ALA A 88 22.83 31.55 -15.77
CA ALA A 88 22.18 31.13 -17.01
C ALA A 88 20.70 31.50 -16.95
N GLN A 89 20.28 32.21 -17.99
CA GLN A 89 18.99 32.86 -18.12
C GLN A 89 17.82 31.88 -18.13
N ASN A 90 16.77 32.27 -17.41
CA ASN A 90 15.42 31.72 -17.52
C ASN A 90 14.91 31.95 -18.96
N ASN A 91 14.46 30.90 -19.64
CA ASN A 91 13.67 31.01 -20.87
C ASN A 91 12.65 29.86 -20.92
N GLU A 92 11.42 30.20 -20.54
CA GLU A 92 10.21 29.40 -20.73
C GLU A 92 10.03 29.06 -22.21
N ARG A 93 10.16 27.77 -22.58
CA ARG A 93 9.84 27.29 -23.93
C ARG A 93 8.35 26.98 -24.03
N HIS A 94 7.55 28.02 -24.28
CA HIS A 94 6.21 27.87 -24.81
C HIS A 94 6.28 27.29 -26.23
N SER A 95 5.64 26.14 -26.48
CA SER A 95 5.48 25.59 -27.82
C SER A 95 4.61 26.53 -28.67
N PRO A 96 4.96 26.79 -29.95
CA PRO A 96 4.21 27.74 -30.77
C PRO A 96 2.83 27.16 -31.16
N PRO A 97 1.78 28.01 -31.29
CA PRO A 97 0.48 27.59 -31.81
C PRO A 97 0.57 27.25 -33.31
N PRO A 98 -0.36 26.42 -33.84
CA PRO A 98 -0.39 26.09 -35.26
C PRO A 98 -0.67 27.35 -36.10
N PRO A 99 -0.11 27.46 -37.33
CA PRO A 99 -0.22 28.67 -38.12
C PRO A 99 -1.66 28.97 -38.54
N TYR A 100 -2.15 30.14 -38.10
CA TYR A 100 -3.40 30.74 -38.57
C TYR A 100 -3.33 30.93 -40.10
N SER A 101 -4.25 30.30 -40.83
CA SER A 101 -4.45 30.59 -42.25
C SER A 101 -5.33 31.85 -42.37
N PRO A 102 -4.93 32.89 -43.12
CA PRO A 102 -5.74 34.09 -43.27
C PRO A 102 -7.01 33.80 -44.10
N PRO A 103 -8.11 34.54 -43.90
CA PRO A 103 -9.30 34.37 -44.72
C PRO A 103 -8.96 34.69 -46.17
N ARG A 104 -9.23 33.73 -47.08
CA ARG A 104 -9.02 33.89 -48.52
C ARG A 104 -9.71 35.18 -48.99
N ARG A 105 -8.90 36.15 -49.41
CA ARG A 105 -9.35 37.32 -50.16
C ARG A 105 -9.86 36.80 -51.51
N TYR A 106 -11.15 36.96 -51.79
CA TYR A 106 -11.74 36.61 -53.10
C TYR A 106 -11.22 37.59 -54.15
N THR A 107 -10.14 37.22 -54.84
CA THR A 107 -9.81 37.81 -56.14
C THR A 107 -10.55 37.02 -57.22
N LEU A 108 -11.55 37.67 -57.82
CA LEU A 108 -12.29 37.25 -59.01
C LEU A 108 -11.33 37.13 -60.21
N SER A 109 -10.59 36.03 -60.30
CA SER A 109 -9.89 35.53 -61.50
C SER A 109 -9.40 34.11 -61.20
N GLY A 110 -10.34 33.15 -61.15
CA GLY A 110 -10.00 31.72 -61.06
C GLY A 110 -9.65 31.17 -62.44
N PRO A 111 -8.69 30.24 -62.55
CA PRO A 111 -8.39 29.56 -63.81
C PRO A 111 -9.61 28.74 -64.22
N SER A 112 -9.88 28.75 -65.53
CA SER A 112 -10.84 27.89 -66.23
C SER A 112 -10.93 26.52 -65.54
N GLU A 113 -12.16 26.07 -65.25
CA GLU A 113 -12.44 24.74 -64.76
C GLU A 113 -11.97 23.69 -65.79
N CYS A 114 -10.69 23.37 -65.79
CA CYS A 114 -10.20 22.14 -66.38
C CYS A 114 -10.77 21.02 -65.52
N SER A 115 -11.88 20.45 -65.99
CA SER A 115 -12.35 19.14 -65.54
C SER A 115 -11.13 18.21 -65.47
N PRO A 116 -10.85 17.55 -64.33
CA PRO A 116 -9.73 16.63 -64.24
C PRO A 116 -9.88 15.61 -65.38
N SER A 117 -8.92 15.58 -66.31
CA SER A 117 -8.91 14.56 -67.36
C SER A 117 -8.84 13.21 -66.67
N LEU A 118 -9.90 12.40 -66.80
CA LEU A 118 -9.95 11.07 -66.18
C LEU A 118 -8.77 10.24 -66.70
N PRO A 119 -8.10 9.44 -65.83
CA PRO A 119 -7.03 8.57 -66.26
C PRO A 119 -7.49 7.70 -67.44
N PRO A 120 -6.66 7.55 -68.49
CA PRO A 120 -7.02 6.73 -69.63
C PRO A 120 -6.99 5.25 -69.25
N CYS A 121 -7.92 4.47 -69.78
CA CYS A 121 -7.92 3.02 -69.71
C CYS A 121 -6.65 2.47 -70.37
N PRO A 122 -5.91 1.55 -69.74
CA PRO A 122 -4.67 1.01 -70.30
C PRO A 122 -4.88 0.23 -71.60
N ILE A 123 -6.09 -0.28 -71.86
CA ILE A 123 -6.41 -1.07 -73.05
C ILE A 123 -6.97 -0.19 -74.17
N HIS A 124 -7.96 0.65 -73.83
CA HIS A 124 -8.77 1.36 -74.83
C HIS A 124 -8.42 2.85 -74.97
N LEU A 125 -7.54 3.37 -74.10
CA LEU A 125 -7.12 4.77 -74.04
C LEU A 125 -8.28 5.78 -73.89
N LYS A 126 -9.47 5.31 -73.49
CA LYS A 126 -10.65 6.11 -73.12
C LYS A 126 -10.69 6.35 -71.62
N GLY A 127 -11.25 7.48 -71.19
CA GLY A 127 -11.33 7.83 -69.76
C GLY A 127 -12.06 6.77 -68.91
N LEU A 128 -11.54 6.51 -67.71
CA LEU A 128 -12.15 5.60 -66.73
C LEU A 128 -13.35 6.28 -66.04
N GLU A 129 -14.50 6.28 -66.72
CA GLU A 129 -15.73 6.96 -66.28
C GLU A 129 -16.64 6.12 -65.39
N PHE A 130 -16.46 4.80 -65.38
CA PHE A 130 -17.32 3.84 -64.68
C PHE A 130 -16.54 3.05 -63.63
N PHE A 131 -17.25 2.51 -62.65
CA PHE A 131 -16.72 1.62 -61.63
C PHE A 131 -17.52 0.32 -61.63
N CYS A 132 -16.83 -0.79 -61.83
CA CYS A 132 -17.40 -2.12 -61.69
C CYS A 132 -17.28 -2.56 -60.21
N ARG A 133 -18.40 -2.70 -59.51
CA ARG A 133 -18.42 -3.17 -58.11
C ARG A 133 -18.06 -4.65 -57.99
N THR A 134 -18.41 -5.46 -58.98
CA THR A 134 -18.11 -6.89 -59.01
C THR A 134 -16.60 -7.12 -58.99
N ASP A 135 -15.87 -6.37 -59.80
CA ASP A 135 -14.41 -6.50 -59.95
C ASP A 135 -13.62 -5.46 -59.15
N ASN A 136 -14.32 -4.58 -58.43
CA ASN A 136 -13.78 -3.46 -57.65
C ASN A 136 -12.74 -2.62 -58.42
N THR A 137 -13.04 -2.30 -59.68
CA THR A 137 -12.10 -1.61 -60.59
C THR A 137 -12.80 -0.52 -61.41
N CYS A 138 -12.03 0.51 -61.80
CA CYS A 138 -12.52 1.55 -62.70
C CYS A 138 -12.39 1.08 -64.16
N VAL A 139 -13.42 1.31 -64.97
CA VAL A 139 -13.52 0.86 -66.36
C VAL A 139 -13.97 2.00 -67.28
N CYS A 140 -13.57 1.98 -68.56
CA CYS A 140 -14.01 2.94 -69.57
C CYS A 140 -15.27 2.45 -70.31
N SER A 141 -15.89 3.30 -71.12
CA SER A 141 -17.11 2.94 -71.88
C SER A 141 -16.96 1.67 -72.73
N ILE A 142 -15.80 1.47 -73.38
CA ILE A 142 -15.56 0.27 -74.20
C ILE A 142 -15.46 -0.98 -73.33
N CYS A 143 -14.80 -0.92 -72.17
CA CYS A 143 -14.75 -2.02 -71.20
C CYS A 143 -16.14 -2.42 -70.68
N VAL A 144 -17.09 -1.49 -70.59
CA VAL A 144 -18.46 -1.80 -70.19
C VAL A 144 -19.16 -2.65 -71.26
N GLU A 145 -18.81 -2.45 -72.53
CA GLU A 145 -19.38 -3.17 -73.68
C GLU A 145 -18.67 -4.50 -73.98
N THR A 146 -17.47 -4.73 -73.43
CA THR A 146 -16.75 -6.00 -73.60
C THR A 146 -17.45 -7.14 -72.85
N ALA A 147 -17.25 -8.37 -73.34
CA ALA A 147 -17.77 -9.57 -72.69
C ALA A 147 -17.25 -9.75 -71.25
N GLU A 148 -16.10 -9.16 -70.90
CA GLU A 148 -15.44 -9.28 -69.60
C GLU A 148 -16.22 -8.64 -68.45
N HIS A 149 -16.92 -7.53 -68.71
CA HIS A 149 -17.75 -6.86 -67.69
C HIS A 149 -19.26 -6.93 -68.00
N ARG A 150 -19.65 -7.75 -68.98
CA ARG A 150 -21.04 -7.89 -69.39
C ARG A 150 -21.87 -8.51 -68.26
N GLY A 151 -22.84 -7.75 -67.76
CA GLY A 151 -23.72 -8.18 -66.66
C GLY A 151 -23.15 -7.94 -65.26
N HIS A 152 -21.98 -7.29 -65.14
CA HIS A 152 -21.47 -6.85 -63.84
C HIS A 152 -22.20 -5.60 -63.33
N ASN A 153 -22.13 -5.35 -62.02
CA ASN A 153 -22.72 -4.16 -61.42
C ASN A 153 -21.82 -2.95 -61.67
N ILE A 154 -22.14 -2.20 -62.72
CA ILE A 154 -21.36 -1.05 -63.19
C ILE A 154 -22.15 0.23 -62.93
N LEU A 155 -21.50 1.21 -62.30
CA LEU A 155 -22.06 2.52 -62.02
C LEU A 155 -21.09 3.62 -62.47
N PRO A 156 -21.56 4.86 -62.71
CA PRO A 156 -20.65 5.98 -62.92
C PRO A 156 -19.68 6.13 -61.75
N ALA A 157 -18.38 6.22 -62.02
CA ALA A 157 -17.33 6.25 -61.00
C ALA A 157 -17.54 7.43 -60.02
N LYS A 158 -18.01 8.58 -60.52
CA LYS A 158 -18.36 9.74 -59.70
C LYS A 158 -19.44 9.45 -58.65
N ARG A 159 -20.44 8.61 -58.98
CA ARG A 159 -21.50 8.21 -58.04
C ARG A 159 -20.95 7.29 -56.97
N GLU A 160 -20.18 6.27 -57.35
CA GLU A 160 -19.57 5.35 -56.39
C GLU A 160 -18.60 6.07 -55.44
N TRP A 161 -17.81 6.99 -55.98
CA TRP A 161 -16.90 7.83 -55.20
C TRP A 161 -17.64 8.64 -54.13
N LEU A 162 -18.78 9.26 -54.46
CA LEU A 162 -19.59 10.00 -53.47
C LEU A 162 -20.06 9.08 -52.33
N ILE A 163 -20.49 7.85 -52.63
CA ILE A 163 -20.94 6.88 -51.63
C ILE A 163 -19.77 6.46 -50.73
N LYS A 164 -18.66 6.00 -51.31
CA LYS A 164 -17.48 5.57 -50.54
C LYS A 164 -16.88 6.73 -49.74
N LYS A 165 -16.92 7.95 -50.26
CA LYS A 165 -16.47 9.15 -49.55
C LYS A 165 -17.37 9.47 -48.34
N SER A 166 -18.68 9.26 -48.45
CA SER A 166 -19.59 9.37 -47.29
C SER A 166 -19.30 8.29 -46.24
N GLN A 167 -19.08 7.04 -46.68
CA GLN A 167 -18.74 5.93 -45.77
C GLN A 167 -17.42 6.18 -45.04
N LEU A 168 -16.42 6.73 -45.73
CA LEU A 168 -15.16 7.12 -45.12
C LEU A 168 -15.36 8.15 -44.00
N GLY A 169 -16.23 9.14 -44.21
CA GLY A 169 -16.55 10.13 -43.18
C GLY A 169 -17.21 9.52 -41.93
N ILE A 170 -18.10 8.54 -42.10
CA ILE A 170 -18.72 7.81 -40.99
C ILE A 170 -17.67 7.02 -40.21
N ALA A 171 -16.86 6.23 -40.92
CA ALA A 171 -15.79 5.42 -40.31
C ALA A 171 -14.74 6.29 -39.60
N GLU A 172 -14.45 7.50 -40.11
CA GLU A 172 -13.54 8.44 -39.47
C GLU A 172 -14.09 8.93 -38.12
N VAL A 173 -15.39 9.22 -38.03
CA VAL A 173 -16.05 9.62 -36.78
C VAL A 173 -16.06 8.46 -35.78
N GLU A 174 -16.47 7.27 -36.21
CA GLU A 174 -16.47 6.07 -35.36
C GLU A 174 -15.09 5.77 -34.79
N LEU A 175 -14.03 5.89 -35.61
CA LEU A 175 -12.66 5.68 -35.15
C LEU A 175 -12.24 6.74 -34.12
N LYS A 176 -12.60 8.01 -34.33
CA LYS A 176 -12.33 9.07 -33.35
C LYS A 176 -13.03 8.81 -32.02
N ASP A 177 -14.28 8.38 -32.05
CA ASP A 177 -15.03 8.04 -30.83
C ASP A 177 -14.38 6.89 -30.06
N ILE A 178 -13.94 5.84 -30.76
CA ILE A 178 -13.20 4.73 -30.14
C ILE A 178 -11.89 5.23 -29.53
N ILE A 179 -11.12 6.05 -30.24
CA ILE A 179 -9.85 6.59 -29.73
C ILE A 179 -10.10 7.37 -28.44
N CYS A 180 -11.06 8.30 -28.43
CA CYS A 180 -11.40 9.08 -27.24
C CYS A 180 -11.82 8.19 -26.06
N GLU A 181 -12.63 7.16 -26.31
CA GLU A 181 -13.02 6.21 -25.28
C GLU A 181 -11.82 5.42 -24.73
N ARG A 182 -10.88 4.99 -25.60
CA ARG A 182 -9.66 4.29 -25.15
C ARG A 182 -8.74 5.20 -24.35
N GLU A 183 -8.56 6.45 -24.75
CA GLU A 183 -7.79 7.44 -24.00
C GLU A 183 -8.38 7.67 -22.61
N ARG A 184 -9.71 7.81 -22.52
CA ARG A 184 -10.43 7.91 -21.24
C ARG A 184 -10.20 6.69 -20.36
N LYS A 185 -10.29 5.48 -20.93
CA LYS A 185 -10.04 4.23 -20.20
C LYS A 185 -8.61 4.11 -19.69
N VAL A 186 -7.63 4.57 -20.47
CA VAL A 186 -6.23 4.61 -20.01
C VAL A 186 -6.09 5.50 -18.78
N GLU A 187 -6.75 6.66 -18.77
CA GLU A 187 -6.68 7.57 -17.62
C GLU A 187 -7.38 7.01 -16.38
N GLU A 188 -8.54 6.37 -16.55
CA GLU A 188 -9.22 5.67 -15.45
C GLU A 188 -8.32 4.58 -14.82
N ILE A 189 -7.66 3.78 -15.66
CA ILE A 189 -6.76 2.71 -15.19
C ILE A 189 -5.55 3.32 -14.47
N ARG A 190 -4.95 4.39 -14.99
CA ARG A 190 -3.83 5.09 -14.32
C ARG A 190 -4.24 5.63 -12.96
N SER A 191 -5.40 6.27 -12.87
CA SER A 191 -5.94 6.78 -11.60
C SER A 191 -6.17 5.64 -10.61
N SER A 192 -6.78 4.53 -11.05
CA SER A 192 -6.97 3.35 -10.21
C SER A 192 -5.65 2.77 -9.70
N LEU A 193 -4.61 2.71 -10.53
CA LEU A 193 -3.28 2.23 -10.11
C LEU A 193 -2.67 3.13 -9.05
N GLN A 194 -2.75 4.46 -9.21
CA GLN A 194 -2.29 5.41 -8.21
C GLN A 194 -3.02 5.25 -6.88
N GLN A 195 -4.35 5.04 -6.93
CA GLN A 195 -5.15 4.81 -5.71
C GLN A 195 -4.75 3.52 -5.00
N ILE A 196 -4.49 2.43 -5.75
CA ILE A 196 -4.02 1.16 -5.19
C ILE A 196 -2.65 1.34 -4.52
N GLN A 197 -1.71 2.02 -5.19
CA GLN A 197 -0.38 2.30 -4.62
C GLN A 197 -0.49 3.13 -3.34
N ALA A 198 -1.23 4.23 -3.37
CA ALA A 198 -1.42 5.08 -2.21
C ALA A 198 -2.16 4.36 -1.06
N ALA A 199 -3.07 3.45 -1.36
CA ALA A 199 -3.73 2.62 -0.35
C ALA A 199 -2.75 1.64 0.30
N ALA A 200 -1.93 0.96 -0.50
CA ALA A 200 -0.91 0.03 0.00
C ALA A 200 0.15 0.74 0.86
N GLU A 201 0.59 1.93 0.46
CA GLU A 201 1.50 2.77 1.25
C GLU A 201 0.89 3.14 2.60
N ARG A 202 -0.35 3.66 2.61
CA ARG A 202 -1.06 4.00 3.86
C ARG A 202 -1.25 2.81 4.77
N GLU A 203 -1.59 1.64 4.23
CA GLU A 203 -1.75 0.41 5.02
C GLU A 203 -0.41 -0.03 5.62
N THR A 204 0.67 0.03 4.82
CA THR A 204 2.04 -0.27 5.27
C THR A 204 2.46 0.66 6.40
N ASP A 205 2.29 1.98 6.23
CA ASP A 205 2.60 2.98 7.25
C ASP A 205 1.78 2.77 8.52
N GLY A 206 0.50 2.40 8.37
CA GLY A 206 -0.39 2.08 9.47
C GLY A 206 0.11 0.88 10.28
N VAL A 207 0.47 -0.21 9.61
CA VAL A 207 1.03 -1.42 10.24
C VAL A 207 2.33 -1.08 10.96
N VAL A 208 3.29 -0.42 10.29
CA VAL A 208 4.57 -0.03 10.89
C VAL A 208 4.36 0.84 12.13
N CYS A 209 3.48 1.85 12.05
CA CYS A 209 3.18 2.74 13.17
C CYS A 209 2.63 1.99 14.39
N VAL A 210 1.66 1.08 14.19
CA VAL A 210 1.04 0.31 15.27
C VAL A 210 2.06 -0.62 15.93
N PHE A 211 2.86 -1.35 15.14
CA PHE A 211 3.88 -2.24 15.69
C PHE A 211 4.99 -1.47 16.41
N SER A 212 5.44 -0.32 15.90
CA SER A 212 6.39 0.54 16.61
C SER A 212 5.87 0.99 17.97
N LYS A 213 4.60 1.41 18.05
CA LYS A 213 3.97 1.79 19.33
C LYS A 213 3.86 0.61 20.29
N LEU A 214 3.53 -0.58 19.79
CA LEU A 214 3.44 -1.80 20.60
C LEU A 214 4.80 -2.19 21.18
N ILE A 215 5.86 -2.15 20.36
CA ILE A 215 7.23 -2.44 20.79
C ILE A 215 7.65 -1.45 21.88
N LEU A 216 7.48 -0.15 21.65
CA LEU A 216 7.81 0.88 22.63
C LEU A 216 7.05 0.69 23.95
N ALA A 217 5.75 0.39 23.89
CA ALA A 217 4.96 0.13 25.09
C ALA A 217 5.45 -1.10 25.87
N ALA A 218 5.84 -2.16 25.16
CA ALA A 218 6.41 -3.36 25.76
C ALA A 218 7.77 -3.10 26.42
N GLU A 219 8.65 -2.33 25.76
CA GLU A 219 9.95 -1.92 26.31
C GLU A 219 9.78 -1.06 27.57
N CYS A 220 8.85 -0.10 27.56
CA CYS A 220 8.54 0.72 28.74
C CYS A 220 8.02 -0.15 29.89
N CYS A 221 7.07 -1.04 29.63
CA CYS A 221 6.52 -1.94 30.65
C CYS A 221 7.61 -2.86 31.23
N GLN A 222 8.51 -3.38 30.38
CA GLN A 222 9.64 -4.17 30.83
C GLN A 222 10.56 -3.37 31.77
N ALA A 223 10.90 -2.13 31.40
CA ALA A 223 11.75 -1.27 32.22
C ALA A 223 11.12 -1.00 33.59
N GLU A 224 9.82 -0.68 33.64
CA GLU A 224 9.08 -0.45 34.88
C GLU A 224 9.07 -1.70 35.78
N VAL A 225 8.82 -2.89 35.20
CA VAL A 225 8.84 -4.15 35.97
C VAL A 225 10.23 -4.44 36.53
N LEU A 226 11.29 -4.24 35.74
CA LEU A 226 12.67 -4.42 36.19
C LEU A 226 13.04 -3.43 37.30
N GLU A 227 12.59 -2.19 37.22
CA GLU A 227 12.80 -1.19 38.27
C GLU A 227 12.11 -1.60 39.58
N VAL A 228 10.85 -2.05 39.52
CA VAL A 228 10.12 -2.56 40.70
C VAL A 228 10.82 -3.75 41.34
N ILE A 229 11.31 -4.70 40.53
CA ILE A 229 12.08 -5.86 41.01
C ILE A 229 13.34 -5.38 41.74
N GLU A 230 14.10 -4.47 41.13
CA GLU A 230 15.35 -3.97 41.70
C GLU A 230 15.11 -3.15 42.98
N MET A 231 14.06 -2.33 43.03
CA MET A 231 13.65 -1.62 44.24
C MET A 231 13.28 -2.59 45.38
N SER A 232 12.47 -3.61 45.07
CA SER A 232 12.10 -4.66 46.02
C SER A 232 13.32 -5.40 46.56
N ARG A 233 14.26 -5.76 45.66
CA ARG A 233 15.53 -6.40 46.01
C ARG A 233 16.34 -5.52 46.97
N ARG A 234 16.55 -4.24 46.64
CA ARG A 234 17.29 -3.30 47.50
C ARG A 234 16.62 -3.11 48.86
N ALA A 235 15.30 -3.02 48.90
CA ALA A 235 14.56 -2.88 50.16
C ALA A 235 14.66 -4.15 51.03
N ALA A 236 14.62 -5.34 50.43
CA ALA A 236 14.86 -6.59 51.14
C ALA A 236 16.31 -6.70 51.64
N GLU A 237 17.29 -6.35 50.80
CA GLU A 237 18.70 -6.36 51.16
C GLU A 237 19.01 -5.38 52.30
N HIS A 238 18.51 -4.15 52.24
CA HIS A 238 18.69 -3.18 53.32
C HIS A 238 18.06 -3.67 54.64
N ARG A 239 16.87 -4.29 54.58
CA ARG A 239 16.24 -4.88 55.78
C ARG A 239 17.12 -5.97 56.37
N ALA A 240 17.62 -6.89 55.54
CA ALA A 240 18.52 -7.95 55.96
C ALA A 240 19.83 -7.41 56.56
N GLN A 241 20.45 -6.42 55.93
CA GLN A 241 21.67 -5.77 56.42
C GLN A 241 21.45 -5.08 57.78
N SER A 242 20.30 -4.43 58.00
CA SER A 242 19.99 -3.84 59.31
C SER A 242 19.88 -4.89 60.41
N LEU A 243 19.19 -6.01 60.13
CA LEU A 243 19.06 -7.13 61.07
C LEU A 243 20.43 -7.77 61.36
N LEU A 244 21.27 -7.95 60.34
CA LEU A 244 22.64 -8.45 60.51
C LEU A 244 23.46 -7.55 61.44
N ARG A 245 23.44 -6.23 61.22
CA ARG A 245 24.16 -5.29 62.08
C ARG A 245 23.68 -5.32 63.53
N GLU A 246 22.36 -5.36 63.73
CA GLU A 246 21.78 -5.47 65.09
C GLU A 246 22.22 -6.77 65.78
N LEU A 247 22.23 -7.90 65.06
CA LEU A 247 22.72 -9.18 65.57
C LEU A 247 24.22 -9.15 65.88
N GLU A 248 25.04 -8.56 65.01
CA GLU A 248 26.48 -8.42 65.22
C GLU A 248 26.77 -7.58 66.47
N GLU A 249 26.06 -6.46 66.65
CA GLU A 249 26.18 -5.62 67.85
C GLU A 249 25.79 -6.39 69.12
N GLU A 250 24.67 -7.12 69.10
CA GLU A 250 24.23 -7.96 70.23
C GLU A 250 25.26 -9.04 70.56
N ILE A 251 25.80 -9.73 69.56
CA ILE A 251 26.86 -10.73 69.74
C ILE A 251 28.10 -10.10 70.39
N THR A 252 28.54 -8.93 69.92
CA THR A 252 29.74 -8.27 70.49
C THR A 252 29.54 -7.88 71.95
N GLU A 253 28.35 -7.43 72.34
CA GLU A 253 28.04 -7.09 73.73
C GLU A 253 27.98 -8.35 74.62
N LEU A 254 27.36 -9.42 74.12
CA LEU A 254 27.33 -10.71 74.80
C LEU A 254 28.74 -11.28 75.00
N GLN A 255 29.61 -11.18 73.98
CA GLN A 255 31.01 -11.60 74.07
C GLN A 255 31.79 -10.78 75.11
N LYS A 256 31.62 -9.45 75.15
CA LYS A 256 32.24 -8.58 76.18
C LYS A 256 31.80 -8.96 77.59
N ARG A 257 30.48 -9.16 77.80
CA ARG A 257 29.92 -9.55 79.09
C ARG A 257 30.43 -10.94 79.52
N SER A 258 30.49 -11.89 78.59
CA SER A 258 31.06 -13.22 78.84
C SER A 258 32.55 -13.14 79.23
N ALA A 259 33.35 -12.33 78.53
CA ALA A 259 34.76 -12.14 78.87
C ALA A 259 34.95 -11.51 80.26
N ALA A 260 34.11 -10.53 80.63
CA ALA A 260 34.13 -9.91 81.96
C ALA A 260 33.75 -10.92 83.06
N LEU A 261 32.73 -11.76 82.82
CA LEU A 261 32.35 -12.85 83.73
C LEU A 261 33.48 -13.86 83.91
N ASN A 262 34.14 -14.26 82.82
CA ASN A 262 35.30 -15.18 82.88
C ASN A 262 36.46 -14.57 83.67
N GLN A 263 36.77 -13.28 83.49
CA GLN A 263 37.78 -12.58 84.28
C GLN A 263 37.42 -12.54 85.77
N LEU A 264 36.14 -12.32 86.09
CA LEU A 264 35.67 -12.33 87.47
C LEU A 264 35.77 -13.71 88.11
N ALA A 265 35.50 -14.77 87.35
CA ALA A 265 35.54 -16.16 87.81
C ALA A 265 36.97 -16.64 88.17
N VAL A 266 38.00 -16.11 87.50
CA VAL A 266 39.41 -16.45 87.79
C VAL A 266 40.08 -15.48 88.77
N SER A 267 39.40 -14.41 89.18
CA SER A 267 39.94 -13.41 90.09
C SER A 267 39.88 -13.87 91.55
N GLU A 268 40.98 -13.73 92.29
CA GLU A 268 41.02 -13.99 93.73
C GLU A 268 40.69 -12.75 94.59
N ASP A 269 40.45 -11.59 93.97
CA ASP A 269 40.07 -10.35 94.66
C ASP A 269 38.57 -10.37 95.01
N TYR A 270 38.28 -10.81 96.24
CA TYR A 270 36.93 -10.93 96.78
C TYR A 270 36.17 -9.59 96.86
N ILE A 271 36.86 -8.44 96.95
CA ILE A 271 36.20 -7.13 96.97
C ILE A 271 35.77 -6.75 95.55
N PHE A 272 36.66 -6.93 94.57
CA PHE A 272 36.36 -6.72 93.15
C PHE A 272 35.22 -7.65 92.68
N PHE A 273 35.23 -8.92 93.11
CA PHE A 273 34.16 -9.87 92.86
C PHE A 273 32.81 -9.36 93.37
N LEU A 274 32.70 -9.06 94.66
CA LEU A 274 31.44 -8.67 95.30
C LEU A 274 30.88 -7.35 94.75
N LYS A 275 31.74 -6.44 94.26
CA LYS A 275 31.31 -5.18 93.63
C LYS A 275 30.82 -5.36 92.19
N THR A 276 31.46 -6.24 91.42
CA THR A 276 31.22 -6.36 89.96
C THR A 276 30.21 -7.45 89.62
N PHE A 277 30.10 -8.50 90.44
CA PHE A 277 29.15 -9.59 90.18
C PHE A 277 27.68 -9.12 90.08
N PRO A 278 27.16 -8.23 90.96
CA PRO A 278 25.76 -7.80 90.88
C PRO A 278 25.41 -7.04 89.60
N THR A 279 26.37 -6.39 88.94
CA THR A 279 26.12 -5.67 87.67
C THR A 279 26.14 -6.61 86.46
N LEU A 280 26.88 -7.72 86.56
CA LEU A 280 27.01 -8.72 85.49
C LEU A 280 26.03 -9.90 85.61
N SER A 281 25.45 -10.14 86.80
CA SER A 281 24.56 -11.28 87.07
C SER A 281 23.20 -11.24 86.36
N PRO A 282 22.56 -10.10 86.09
CA PRO A 282 21.31 -10.09 85.36
C PRO A 282 21.53 -10.58 83.91
N PRO A 283 20.67 -11.46 83.37
CA PRO A 283 20.72 -11.81 81.97
C PRO A 283 20.43 -10.55 81.13
N PRO A 284 21.17 -10.32 80.04
CA PRO A 284 20.87 -9.22 79.13
C PRO A 284 19.48 -9.40 78.52
N GLN A 285 18.81 -8.28 78.21
CA GLN A 285 17.58 -8.31 77.41
C GLN A 285 17.93 -8.75 75.99
N ALA A 286 17.85 -10.05 75.73
CA ALA A 286 18.03 -10.59 74.40
C ALA A 286 16.78 -10.31 73.56
N LYS A 287 17.00 -9.80 72.35
CA LYS A 287 15.91 -9.60 71.39
C LYS A 287 15.45 -10.98 70.88
N ASP A 288 14.15 -11.16 70.69
CA ASP A 288 13.63 -12.41 70.12
C ASP A 288 13.85 -12.40 68.60
N TRP A 289 14.69 -13.32 68.13
CA TRP A 289 15.06 -13.49 66.72
C TRP A 289 14.29 -14.61 66.01
N SER A 290 13.33 -15.25 66.68
CA SER A 290 12.57 -16.40 66.15
C SER A 290 11.78 -16.07 64.87
N SER A 291 11.45 -14.80 64.64
CA SER A 291 10.72 -14.32 63.46
C SER A 291 11.58 -14.08 62.22
N VAL A 292 12.90 -14.32 62.28
CA VAL A 292 13.85 -14.05 61.17
C VAL A 292 14.17 -15.30 60.33
N SER A 293 13.46 -16.42 60.55
CA SER A 293 13.62 -17.69 59.82
C SER A 293 12.71 -17.84 58.60
#